data_AF-A0A7Y4VRG4-F1
#
_entry.id   AF-A0A7Y4VRG4-F1
#
_cell.length_a   1.000
_cell.length_b   1.000
_cell.length_c   1.000
_cell.angle_alpha   90.00
_cell.angle_beta   90.00
_cell.angle_gamma   90.00
#
_symmetry.space_group_name_H-M   'P 1'
#
loop_
_entity.id
_entity.type
_entity.pdbx_description
1 polymer ?
#
loop_
_entity_poly.entity_id
_entity_poly.type
_entity_poly.pdbx_seq_one_letter_code
_entity_poly.pdbx_strand_id
1 'polypeptide(L)'
;MTDKFVDQSIRSFQVLTATHVYRDGFVGVTAAGYARPLVAGDKCVGLAMEEINNTGASAAKSVRVMTVGDIEHSISGATVADVGRAVYASADDTLTFSPDGNSFVGWVKHWLTGAKCVVRLGADGPALQHVNHHALGFTLTAAQSGTLHTNLGASGAIVATLPQSPPAGISYRFVCMADQELRLEPGAAGGVYVKGAKQADDKYVSVTDIGDFIELVADGNGDWLAAASINGADADITVET
;
A
#
# COMPACT_ATOMS: atom_id res chain seq x y z
N MET A 1 -7.69 -28.16 -13.65
CA MET A 1 -6.59 -27.95 -14.62
C MET A 1 -5.90 -26.67 -14.19
N THR A 2 -4.60 -26.73 -13.87
CA THR A 2 -3.84 -25.54 -13.50
C THR A 2 -3.02 -25.14 -14.70
N ASP A 3 -3.42 -24.06 -15.37
CA ASP A 3 -2.66 -23.52 -16.48
C ASP A 3 -1.41 -22.82 -15.93
N LYS A 4 -0.26 -23.17 -16.49
CA LYS A 4 1.03 -22.62 -16.08
C LYS A 4 1.42 -21.51 -17.04
N PHE A 5 1.60 -20.30 -16.51
CA PHE A 5 2.21 -19.21 -17.25
C PHE A 5 3.73 -19.35 -17.16
N VAL A 6 4.33 -19.93 -18.19
CA VAL A 6 5.77 -20.25 -18.25
C VAL A 6 6.61 -18.98 -18.34
N ASP A 7 6.11 -17.96 -19.02
CA ASP A 7 6.73 -16.65 -19.11
C ASP A 7 6.14 -15.74 -18.04
N GLN A 8 6.97 -15.01 -17.28
CA GLN A 8 6.53 -14.00 -16.32
C GLN A 8 6.57 -12.58 -16.89
N SER A 9 7.20 -12.38 -18.05
CA SER A 9 7.41 -11.06 -18.63
C SER A 9 6.17 -10.52 -19.34
N ILE A 10 5.30 -11.37 -19.89
CA ILE A 10 4.12 -10.96 -20.65
C ILE A 10 2.82 -11.42 -19.97
N ARG A 11 1.87 -10.50 -19.80
CA ARG A 11 0.51 -10.79 -19.28
C ARG A 11 -0.55 -10.20 -20.19
N SER A 12 -1.70 -10.85 -20.28
CA SER A 12 -2.86 -10.33 -21.00
C SER A 12 -3.87 -9.77 -20.01
N PHE A 13 -4.35 -8.56 -20.26
CA PHE A 13 -5.35 -7.88 -19.42
C PHE A 13 -6.58 -7.54 -20.24
N GLN A 14 -7.76 -7.73 -19.65
CA GLN A 14 -9.04 -7.39 -20.25
C GLN A 14 -9.21 -5.87 -20.32
N VAL A 15 -9.50 -5.35 -21.52
CA VAL A 15 -9.58 -3.90 -21.76
C VAL A 15 -10.96 -3.38 -21.37
N LEU A 16 -10.99 -2.22 -20.74
CA LEU A 16 -12.21 -1.50 -20.37
C LEU A 16 -13.08 -1.20 -21.61
N THR A 17 -14.39 -1.06 -21.43
CA THR A 17 -15.30 -0.62 -22.49
C THR A 17 -14.88 0.73 -23.10
N ALA A 18 -15.15 0.93 -24.39
CA ALA A 18 -14.92 2.20 -25.11
C ALA A 18 -13.51 2.81 -24.88
N THR A 19 -12.47 1.97 -24.83
CA THR A 19 -11.12 2.36 -24.42
C THR A 19 -10.11 1.99 -25.49
N HIS A 20 -9.19 2.92 -25.78
CA HIS A 20 -8.11 2.73 -26.75
C HIS A 20 -6.77 2.73 -26.03
N VAL A 21 -6.09 1.59 -26.01
CA VAL A 21 -4.73 1.41 -25.48
C VAL A 21 -3.73 1.52 -26.63
N TYR A 22 -2.78 2.44 -26.53
CA TYR A 22 -1.73 2.64 -27.53
C TYR A 22 -0.58 1.66 -27.34
N ARG A 23 0.07 1.27 -28.45
CA ARG A 23 1.33 0.51 -28.40
C ARG A 23 2.40 1.35 -27.70
N ASP A 24 3.21 0.69 -26.88
CA ASP A 24 4.29 1.29 -26.08
C ASP A 24 3.82 2.33 -25.06
N GLY A 25 2.49 2.45 -24.82
CA GLY A 25 1.94 3.25 -23.73
C GLY A 25 1.92 2.46 -22.41
N PHE A 26 2.07 3.16 -21.29
CA PHE A 26 1.87 2.56 -19.98
C PHE A 26 0.40 2.19 -19.76
N VAL A 27 0.18 1.00 -19.20
CA VAL A 27 -1.16 0.47 -18.95
C VAL A 27 -1.45 0.54 -17.47
N GLY A 28 -2.55 1.22 -17.13
CA GLY A 28 -3.14 1.23 -15.80
C GLY A 28 -4.29 0.23 -15.70
N VAL A 29 -4.51 -0.30 -14.50
CA VAL A 29 -5.69 -1.10 -14.18
C VAL A 29 -6.60 -0.30 -13.23
N THR A 30 -7.86 -0.18 -13.64
CA THR A 30 -8.92 0.45 -12.85
C THR A 30 -9.20 -0.33 -11.56
N ALA A 31 -9.88 0.28 -10.59
CA ALA A 31 -10.33 -0.41 -9.38
C ALA A 31 -11.23 -1.64 -9.67
N ALA A 32 -11.89 -1.66 -10.84
CA ALA A 32 -12.71 -2.78 -11.31
C ALA A 32 -11.90 -3.89 -12.02
N GLY A 33 -10.58 -3.75 -12.15
CA GLY A 33 -9.70 -4.79 -12.72
C GLY A 33 -9.51 -4.72 -14.24
N TYR A 34 -10.02 -3.71 -14.93
CA TYR A 34 -9.87 -3.56 -16.38
C TYR A 34 -8.71 -2.64 -16.77
N ALA A 35 -7.99 -3.02 -17.83
CA ALA A 35 -6.90 -2.26 -18.41
C ALA A 35 -7.39 -1.05 -19.22
N ARG A 36 -6.63 0.04 -19.11
CA ARG A 36 -6.79 1.29 -19.89
C ARG A 36 -5.42 1.97 -20.08
N PRO A 37 -5.30 2.99 -20.96
CA PRO A 37 -4.17 3.93 -20.87
C PRO A 37 -4.02 4.41 -19.44
N LEU A 38 -2.79 4.39 -18.93
CA LEU A 38 -2.53 4.75 -17.55
C LEU A 38 -3.03 6.18 -17.26
N VAL A 39 -3.86 6.29 -16.25
CA VAL A 39 -4.24 7.56 -15.62
C VAL A 39 -3.54 7.61 -14.26
N ALA A 40 -3.03 8.79 -13.88
CA ALA A 40 -2.38 9.01 -12.59
C ALA A 40 -3.21 8.41 -11.42
N GLY A 41 -2.56 7.62 -10.57
CA GLY A 41 -3.16 6.94 -9.43
C GLY A 41 -3.65 5.51 -9.72
N ASP A 42 -3.71 5.09 -10.99
CA ASP A 42 -3.96 3.69 -11.34
C ASP A 42 -2.80 2.79 -10.91
N LYS A 43 -3.08 1.50 -10.70
CA LYS A 43 -1.99 0.50 -10.61
C LYS A 43 -1.41 0.30 -12.02
N CYS A 44 -0.16 0.73 -12.23
CA CYS A 44 0.57 0.43 -13.45
C CYS A 44 0.87 -1.07 -13.53
N VAL A 45 0.56 -1.70 -14.66
CA VAL A 45 0.84 -3.12 -14.90
C VAL A 45 1.93 -3.36 -15.94
N GLY A 46 2.46 -2.29 -16.55
CA GLY A 46 3.58 -2.35 -17.49
C GLY A 46 3.32 -1.60 -18.78
N LEU A 47 4.02 -2.01 -19.84
CA LEU A 47 3.97 -1.37 -21.16
C LEU A 47 3.14 -2.19 -22.16
N ALA A 48 2.24 -1.56 -22.90
CA ALA A 48 1.45 -2.23 -23.93
C ALA A 48 2.34 -2.70 -25.09
N MET A 49 2.29 -3.99 -25.41
CA MET A 49 3.05 -4.56 -26.54
C MET A 49 2.34 -4.40 -27.88
N GLU A 50 1.08 -3.98 -27.86
CA GLU A 50 0.22 -3.86 -29.02
C GLU A 50 -0.83 -2.77 -28.79
N GLU A 51 -1.33 -2.23 -29.88
CA GLU A 51 -2.42 -1.25 -29.84
C GLU A 51 -3.76 -1.98 -29.86
N ILE A 52 -4.65 -1.64 -28.94
CA ILE A 52 -5.98 -2.24 -28.82
C ILE A 52 -7.03 -1.14 -28.65
N ASN A 53 -7.93 -1.02 -29.63
CA ASN A 53 -9.13 -0.19 -29.50
C ASN A 53 -10.34 -1.08 -29.19
N ASN A 54 -10.82 -1.05 -27.94
CA ASN A 54 -12.03 -1.74 -27.51
C ASN A 54 -13.24 -0.80 -27.58
N THR A 55 -13.94 -0.85 -28.70
CA THR A 55 -15.21 -0.13 -28.89
C THR A 55 -16.42 -0.89 -28.32
N GLY A 56 -16.23 -2.12 -27.83
CA GLY A 56 -17.27 -2.96 -27.24
C GLY A 56 -17.31 -2.85 -25.71
N ALA A 57 -18.04 -3.78 -25.07
CA ALA A 57 -18.13 -3.88 -23.61
C ALA A 57 -16.75 -4.18 -22.97
N SER A 58 -16.65 -3.99 -21.66
CA SER A 58 -15.46 -4.39 -20.90
C SER A 58 -15.15 -5.87 -21.13
N ALA A 59 -13.87 -6.21 -21.24
CA ALA A 59 -13.36 -7.54 -21.56
C ALA A 59 -13.69 -8.10 -22.97
N ALA A 60 -14.34 -7.33 -23.85
CA ALA A 60 -14.54 -7.77 -25.24
C ALA A 60 -13.22 -7.91 -26.02
N LYS A 61 -12.18 -7.18 -25.61
CA LYS A 61 -10.81 -7.32 -26.09
C LYS A 61 -9.83 -7.40 -24.93
N SER A 62 -8.63 -7.91 -25.21
CA SER A 62 -7.53 -7.96 -24.25
C SER A 62 -6.26 -7.39 -24.88
N VAL A 63 -5.39 -6.82 -24.05
CA VAL A 63 -4.09 -6.27 -24.45
C VAL A 63 -2.97 -7.06 -23.79
N ARG A 64 -1.91 -7.38 -24.54
CA ARG A 64 -0.68 -7.93 -23.98
C ARG A 64 0.23 -6.83 -23.47
N VAL A 65 0.74 -7.02 -22.26
CA VAL A 65 1.54 -6.06 -21.52
C VAL A 65 2.85 -6.70 -21.09
N MET A 66 3.95 -6.00 -21.32
CA MET A 66 5.26 -6.32 -20.77
C MET A 66 5.30 -5.84 -19.31
N THR A 67 5.24 -6.78 -18.38
CA THR A 67 5.14 -6.51 -16.94
C THR A 67 6.49 -6.38 -16.24
N VAL A 68 7.53 -6.96 -16.83
CA VAL A 68 8.91 -6.93 -16.33
C VAL A 68 9.84 -6.68 -17.51
N GLY A 69 10.80 -5.77 -17.34
CA GLY A 69 11.78 -5.42 -18.37
C GLY A 69 12.41 -4.06 -18.13
N ASP A 70 13.42 -3.75 -18.92
CA ASP A 70 14.08 -2.44 -18.94
C ASP A 70 13.63 -1.68 -20.18
N ILE A 71 13.18 -0.44 -20.00
CA ILE A 71 12.73 0.45 -21.08
C ILE A 71 13.56 1.73 -21.09
N GLU A 72 13.86 2.26 -22.28
CA GLU A 72 14.38 3.62 -22.42
C GLU A 72 13.19 4.59 -22.44
N HIS A 73 13.21 5.59 -21.56
CA HIS A 73 12.21 6.65 -21.58
C HIS A 73 12.82 7.97 -21.09
N SER A 74 12.26 9.09 -21.57
CA SER A 74 12.62 10.42 -21.07
C SER A 74 11.89 10.72 -19.76
N ILE A 75 12.61 11.23 -18.76
CA ILE A 75 12.09 11.72 -17.49
C ILE A 75 12.61 13.15 -17.31
N SER A 76 11.69 14.10 -17.18
CA SER A 76 12.06 15.51 -17.05
C SER A 76 12.92 15.74 -15.81
N GLY A 77 14.04 16.47 -15.97
CA GLY A 77 14.96 16.79 -14.87
C GLY A 77 15.87 15.64 -14.42
N ALA A 78 15.90 14.51 -15.12
CA ALA A 78 16.77 13.39 -14.76
C ALA A 78 18.26 13.71 -14.86
N THR A 79 19.02 13.20 -13.89
CA THR A 79 20.46 13.32 -13.82
C THR A 79 21.10 11.97 -13.50
N VAL A 80 22.42 11.87 -13.64
CA VAL A 80 23.18 10.66 -13.26
C VAL A 80 23.02 10.29 -11.78
N ALA A 81 22.68 11.24 -10.90
CA ALA A 81 22.46 11.00 -9.48
C ALA A 81 21.14 10.27 -9.18
N ASP A 82 20.21 10.23 -10.13
CA ASP A 82 18.90 9.60 -9.95
C ASP A 82 18.92 8.07 -10.22
N VAL A 83 20.08 7.46 -10.52
CA VAL A 83 20.19 6.00 -10.64
C VAL A 83 19.75 5.33 -9.33
N GLY A 84 18.78 4.42 -9.42
CA GLY A 84 18.14 3.76 -8.28
C GLY A 84 16.87 4.46 -7.78
N ARG A 85 16.57 5.68 -8.24
CA ARG A 85 15.38 6.43 -7.84
C ARG A 85 14.10 5.81 -8.40
N ALA A 86 13.03 5.88 -7.61
CA ALA A 86 11.68 5.50 -8.00
C ALA A 86 11.14 6.42 -9.11
N VAL A 87 10.44 5.84 -10.07
CA VAL A 87 9.83 6.53 -11.21
C VAL A 87 8.34 6.30 -11.20
N TYR A 88 7.59 7.37 -11.47
CA TYR A 88 6.14 7.41 -11.50
C TYR A 88 5.65 7.89 -12.86
N ALA A 89 4.38 7.65 -13.17
CA ALA A 89 3.71 8.13 -14.38
C ALA A 89 2.47 8.95 -14.04
N SER A 90 2.33 10.09 -14.71
CA SER A 90 1.13 10.93 -14.64
C SER A 90 0.15 10.64 -15.78
N ALA A 91 0.63 10.00 -16.85
CA ALA A 91 -0.13 9.59 -18.03
C ALA A 91 0.55 8.38 -18.69
N ASP A 92 -0.04 7.84 -19.75
CA ASP A 92 0.45 6.67 -20.47
C ASP A 92 1.75 6.89 -21.26
N ASP A 93 2.24 8.13 -21.36
CA ASP A 93 3.46 8.52 -22.08
C ASP A 93 4.40 9.43 -21.26
N THR A 94 4.06 9.70 -19.99
CA THR A 94 4.71 10.75 -19.21
C THR A 94 5.22 10.23 -17.88
N LEU A 95 6.55 10.20 -17.73
CA LEU A 95 7.26 9.80 -16.51
C LEU A 95 7.73 11.00 -15.67
N THR A 96 7.73 10.83 -14.36
CA THR A 96 8.09 11.82 -13.36
C THR A 96 8.76 11.19 -12.13
N PHE A 97 9.50 11.99 -11.37
CA PHE A 97 10.01 11.59 -10.05
C PHE A 97 9.08 11.99 -8.90
N SER A 98 7.95 12.64 -9.19
CA SER A 98 6.97 13.02 -8.18
C SER A 98 6.04 11.85 -7.85
N PRO A 99 6.01 11.36 -6.60
CA PRO A 99 5.05 10.34 -6.17
C PRO A 99 3.62 10.88 -5.99
N ASP A 100 3.45 12.20 -5.88
CA ASP A 100 2.19 12.81 -5.48
C ASP A 100 1.09 12.60 -6.54
N GLY A 101 0.09 11.77 -6.19
CA GLY A 101 -1.03 11.40 -7.06
C GLY A 101 -0.66 10.56 -8.29
N ASN A 102 0.62 10.22 -8.51
CA ASN A 102 1.09 9.52 -9.72
C ASN A 102 1.26 8.01 -9.50
N SER A 103 1.18 7.26 -10.59
CA SER A 103 1.29 5.80 -10.57
C SER A 103 2.73 5.35 -10.53
N PHE A 104 3.12 4.49 -9.59
CA PHE A 104 4.45 3.90 -9.61
C PHE A 104 4.66 3.03 -10.85
N VAL A 105 5.82 3.16 -11.52
CA VAL A 105 6.17 2.39 -12.73
C VAL A 105 7.37 1.48 -12.49
N GLY A 106 8.37 1.94 -11.74
CA GLY A 106 9.62 1.21 -11.59
C GLY A 106 10.76 2.05 -11.03
N TRP A 107 11.99 1.65 -11.37
CA TRP A 107 13.21 2.31 -10.88
C TRP A 107 14.18 2.62 -12.01
N VAL A 108 14.86 3.77 -11.93
CA VAL A 108 15.97 4.09 -12.83
C VAL A 108 17.11 3.09 -12.60
N LYS A 109 17.57 2.43 -13.66
CA LYS A 109 18.74 1.54 -13.63
C LYS A 109 19.97 2.16 -14.27
N HIS A 110 19.77 3.05 -15.23
CA HIS A 110 20.86 3.74 -15.89
C HIS A 110 20.38 5.09 -16.40
N TRP A 111 21.18 6.14 -16.20
CA TRP A 111 20.99 7.42 -16.88
C TRP A 111 21.83 7.42 -18.16
N LEU A 112 21.20 7.67 -19.30
CA LEU A 112 21.89 7.62 -20.60
C LEU A 112 22.44 9.00 -20.97
N THR A 113 21.56 10.00 -21.03
CA THR A 113 21.92 11.39 -21.37
C THR A 113 20.72 12.31 -21.20
N GLY A 114 20.94 13.56 -20.78
CA GLY A 114 19.86 14.54 -20.58
C GLY A 114 18.71 13.97 -19.77
N ALA A 115 17.51 13.92 -20.34
CA ALA A 115 16.33 13.32 -19.71
C ALA A 115 16.22 11.80 -19.86
N LYS A 116 17.02 11.15 -20.71
CA LYS A 116 16.85 9.74 -21.08
C LYS A 116 17.41 8.81 -20.02
N CYS A 117 16.57 7.91 -19.53
CA CYS A 117 16.91 6.89 -18.55
C CYS A 117 16.45 5.51 -19.01
N VAL A 118 17.18 4.48 -18.58
CA VAL A 118 16.69 3.11 -18.57
C VAL A 118 15.92 2.89 -17.26
N VAL A 119 14.63 2.57 -17.38
CA VAL A 119 13.73 2.29 -16.26
C VAL A 119 13.43 0.80 -16.24
N ARG A 120 13.68 0.14 -15.12
CA ARG A 120 13.21 -1.22 -14.88
C ARG A 120 11.78 -1.17 -14.38
N LEU A 121 10.87 -1.77 -15.13
CA LEU A 121 9.47 -1.92 -14.74
C LEU A 121 9.35 -2.76 -13.46
N GLY A 122 8.47 -2.32 -12.58
CA GLY A 122 8.13 -3.04 -11.35
C GLY A 122 6.70 -2.72 -10.93
N ALA A 123 5.74 -3.55 -11.34
CA ALA A 123 4.32 -3.31 -11.08
C ALA A 123 3.92 -3.40 -9.59
N ASP A 124 4.82 -3.88 -8.72
CA ASP A 124 4.55 -4.11 -7.29
C ASP A 124 4.99 -2.96 -6.38
N GLY A 125 5.59 -1.88 -6.92
CA GLY A 125 5.99 -0.75 -6.09
C GLY A 125 7.24 -1.00 -5.25
N PRO A 126 7.81 0.05 -4.62
CA PRO A 126 8.52 -0.16 -3.37
C PRO A 126 7.52 -0.70 -2.34
N ALA A 127 7.99 -1.47 -1.36
CA ALA A 127 7.18 -1.83 -0.21
C ALA A 127 6.84 -0.55 0.57
N LEU A 128 5.71 0.08 0.23
CA LEU A 128 5.17 1.20 0.97
C LEU A 128 4.47 0.64 2.20
N GLN A 129 4.72 1.25 3.36
CA GLN A 129 3.87 1.02 4.51
C GLN A 129 2.49 1.60 4.19
N HIS A 130 1.48 0.74 4.09
CA HIS A 130 0.11 1.17 3.79
C HIS A 130 -0.45 1.92 5.01
N VAL A 131 -0.66 3.24 4.86
CA VAL A 131 -1.24 4.12 5.89
C VAL A 131 -2.75 4.18 5.71
N ASN A 132 -3.49 3.78 6.74
CA ASN A 132 -4.96 3.75 6.73
C ASN A 132 -5.48 4.78 7.74
N HIS A 133 -6.27 5.74 7.27
CA HIS A 133 -6.93 6.75 8.11
C HIS A 133 -8.36 6.32 8.44
N HIS A 134 -8.75 6.41 9.70
CA HIS A 134 -10.06 5.97 10.20
C HIS A 134 -10.76 7.10 10.94
N ALA A 135 -11.97 7.45 10.51
CA ALA A 135 -12.84 8.41 11.20
C ALA A 135 -13.85 7.75 12.16
N LEU A 136 -13.98 6.42 12.09
CA LEU A 136 -14.89 5.58 12.89
C LEU A 136 -14.17 4.29 13.31
N GLY A 137 -14.77 3.51 14.20
CA GLY A 137 -14.22 2.21 14.61
C GLY A 137 -14.11 1.19 13.48
N PHE A 138 -13.15 0.27 13.60
CA PHE A 138 -12.80 -0.71 12.57
C PHE A 138 -12.30 -2.02 13.18
N THR A 139 -12.38 -3.11 12.41
CA THR A 139 -11.88 -4.44 12.81
C THR A 139 -10.74 -4.86 11.90
N LEU A 140 -9.66 -5.36 12.50
CA LEU A 140 -8.49 -5.85 11.79
C LEU A 140 -8.50 -7.38 11.66
N THR A 141 -7.86 -7.86 10.61
CA THR A 141 -7.68 -9.27 10.30
C THR A 141 -6.20 -9.60 10.15
N ALA A 142 -5.80 -10.84 10.38
CA ALA A 142 -4.41 -11.27 10.26
C ALA A 142 -3.79 -11.01 8.87
N ALA A 143 -4.62 -10.94 7.82
CA ALA A 143 -4.17 -10.62 6.46
C ALA A 143 -3.65 -9.18 6.32
N GLN A 144 -4.00 -8.29 7.25
CA GLN A 144 -3.56 -6.89 7.27
C GLN A 144 -2.29 -6.69 8.10
N SER A 145 -1.59 -7.76 8.51
CA SER A 145 -0.33 -7.62 9.26
C SER A 145 0.66 -6.69 8.56
N GLY A 146 1.31 -5.82 9.32
CA GLY A 146 2.31 -4.85 8.86
C GLY A 146 1.75 -3.49 8.43
N THR A 147 0.44 -3.29 8.47
CA THR A 147 -0.19 -2.00 8.12
C THR A 147 -0.03 -0.95 9.22
N LEU A 148 -0.12 0.32 8.82
CA LEU A 148 -0.19 1.47 9.72
C LEU A 148 -1.62 2.01 9.73
N HIS A 149 -2.14 2.31 10.92
CA HIS A 149 -3.48 2.82 11.17
C HIS A 149 -3.43 4.13 11.95
N THR A 150 -4.32 5.07 11.62
CA THR A 150 -4.43 6.35 12.33
C THR A 150 -5.89 6.73 12.53
N ASN A 151 -6.17 7.57 13.52
CA ASN A 151 -7.50 8.14 13.77
C ASN A 151 -7.73 9.48 13.04
N LEU A 152 -6.95 9.79 11.99
CA LEU A 152 -7.11 11.04 11.25
C LEU A 152 -8.55 11.20 10.73
N GLY A 153 -9.19 12.30 11.09
CA GLY A 153 -10.59 12.60 10.74
C GLY A 153 -11.63 12.12 11.77
N ALA A 154 -11.20 11.48 12.86
CA ALA A 154 -12.08 11.16 13.98
C ALA A 154 -12.59 12.44 14.67
N SER A 155 -13.88 12.45 15.04
CA SER A 155 -14.54 13.50 15.82
C SER A 155 -14.96 13.03 17.21
N GLY A 156 -14.52 11.84 17.60
CA GLY A 156 -14.84 11.14 18.83
C GLY A 156 -13.87 9.97 19.02
N ALA A 157 -13.89 9.33 20.20
CA ALA A 157 -13.12 8.12 20.43
C ALA A 157 -13.47 7.03 19.41
N ILE A 158 -12.44 6.35 18.86
CA ILE A 158 -12.60 5.24 17.93
C ILE A 158 -11.98 3.96 18.48
N VAL A 159 -12.52 2.83 18.06
CA VAL A 159 -12.08 1.50 18.49
C VAL A 159 -11.50 0.75 17.30
N ALA A 160 -10.27 0.25 17.45
CA ALA A 160 -9.65 -0.72 16.59
C ALA A 160 -9.75 -2.10 17.26
N THR A 161 -10.62 -2.97 16.75
CA THR A 161 -10.75 -4.35 17.23
C THR A 161 -9.68 -5.23 16.56
N LEU A 162 -8.78 -5.78 17.36
CA LEU A 162 -7.71 -6.68 16.90
C LEU A 162 -8.24 -8.11 16.69
N PRO A 163 -7.56 -8.94 15.87
CA PRO A 163 -7.92 -10.34 15.72
C PRO A 163 -7.86 -11.11 17.05
N GLN A 164 -8.89 -11.92 17.32
CA GLN A 164 -8.84 -12.94 18.38
C GLN A 164 -7.86 -14.05 18.02
N SER A 165 -7.16 -14.58 19.03
CA SER A 165 -6.20 -15.69 18.87
C SER A 165 -5.28 -15.50 17.65
N PRO A 166 -4.59 -14.34 17.55
CA PRO A 166 -3.80 -14.01 16.37
C PRO A 166 -2.62 -14.99 16.19
N PRO A 167 -2.27 -15.36 14.94
CA PRO A 167 -1.04 -16.10 14.69
C PRO A 167 0.17 -15.32 15.22
N ALA A 168 1.13 -16.03 15.82
CA ALA A 168 2.34 -15.41 16.38
C ALA A 168 3.06 -14.54 15.35
N GLY A 169 3.46 -13.33 15.76
CA GLY A 169 4.26 -12.42 14.96
C GLY A 169 3.50 -11.52 13.98
N ILE A 170 2.17 -11.62 13.86
CA ILE A 170 1.43 -10.58 13.14
C ILE A 170 1.54 -9.26 13.90
N SER A 171 1.64 -8.14 13.18
CA SER A 171 1.87 -6.82 13.78
C SER A 171 1.02 -5.72 13.16
N TYR A 172 0.75 -4.69 13.96
CA TYR A 172 0.08 -3.47 13.50
C TYR A 172 0.71 -2.26 14.19
N ARG A 173 0.83 -1.15 13.45
CA ARG A 173 1.25 0.14 14.01
C ARG A 173 0.08 1.11 14.04
N PHE A 174 -0.11 1.76 15.17
CA PHE A 174 -1.15 2.76 15.39
C PHE A 174 -0.51 4.10 15.72
N VAL A 175 -1.01 5.17 15.11
CA VAL A 175 -0.55 6.55 15.35
C VAL A 175 -1.75 7.45 15.55
N CYS A 176 -1.75 8.25 16.62
CA CYS A 176 -2.79 9.26 16.83
C CYS A 176 -2.47 10.52 16.01
N MET A 177 -3.44 11.00 15.24
CA MET A 177 -3.37 12.15 14.32
C MET A 177 -4.57 13.09 14.44
N ALA A 178 -5.64 12.68 15.13
CA ALA A 178 -6.72 13.53 15.60
C ALA A 178 -6.72 13.49 17.14
N ASP A 179 -7.01 14.61 17.78
CA ASP A 179 -7.07 14.75 19.24
C ASP A 179 -8.30 14.03 19.81
N GLN A 180 -8.31 12.71 19.69
CA GLN A 180 -9.40 11.79 20.01
C GLN A 180 -8.80 10.44 20.40
N GLU A 181 -9.40 9.77 21.39
CA GLU A 181 -8.90 8.48 21.86
C GLU A 181 -8.97 7.40 20.76
N LEU A 182 -7.83 6.79 20.41
CA LEU A 182 -7.75 5.58 19.60
C LEU A 182 -7.58 4.37 20.52
N ARG A 183 -8.67 3.64 20.76
CA ARG A 183 -8.69 2.42 21.59
C ARG A 183 -8.31 1.21 20.75
N LEU A 184 -7.47 0.35 21.31
CA LEU A 184 -7.01 -0.89 20.69
C LEU A 184 -7.51 -2.04 21.55
N GLU A 185 -8.53 -2.74 21.06
CA GLU A 185 -9.17 -3.84 21.76
C GLU A 185 -8.54 -5.17 21.30
N PRO A 186 -7.82 -5.90 22.18
CA PRO A 186 -7.33 -7.25 21.89
C PRO A 186 -8.47 -8.28 21.81
N GLY A 187 -9.68 -7.86 22.24
CA GLY A 187 -10.96 -8.56 22.33
C GLY A 187 -11.03 -9.61 23.44
N ALA A 188 -12.17 -10.31 23.53
CA ALA A 188 -12.65 -10.97 24.76
C ALA A 188 -11.69 -11.96 25.45
N ALA A 189 -10.79 -12.61 24.72
CA ALA A 189 -9.85 -13.60 25.29
C ALA A 189 -8.38 -13.17 25.17
N GLY A 190 -8.11 -11.92 24.79
CA GLY A 190 -6.76 -11.39 24.63
C GLY A 190 -6.51 -10.21 25.56
N GLY A 191 -5.27 -10.08 26.03
CA GLY A 191 -4.76 -8.90 26.72
C GLY A 191 -3.58 -8.28 25.98
N VAL A 192 -3.19 -7.08 26.40
CA VAL A 192 -1.99 -6.39 25.90
C VAL A 192 -0.92 -6.34 26.98
N TYR A 193 0.27 -6.84 26.68
CA TYR A 193 1.49 -6.68 27.46
C TYR A 193 2.10 -5.31 27.19
N VAL A 194 2.05 -4.44 28.18
CA VAL A 194 2.67 -3.10 28.14
C VAL A 194 3.78 -3.07 29.19
N LYS A 195 5.02 -2.76 28.76
CA LYS A 195 6.22 -2.73 29.63
C LYS A 195 6.42 -4.02 30.46
N GLY A 196 6.05 -5.17 29.90
CA GLY A 196 6.19 -6.48 30.53
C GLY A 196 5.04 -6.90 31.46
N ALA A 197 4.02 -6.06 31.64
CA ALA A 197 2.81 -6.40 32.41
C ALA A 197 1.62 -6.63 31.49
N LYS A 198 0.93 -7.76 31.66
CA LYS A 198 -0.32 -8.07 30.95
C LYS A 198 -1.49 -7.34 31.59
N GLN A 199 -2.28 -6.65 30.77
CA GLN A 199 -3.61 -6.17 31.15
C GLN A 199 -4.59 -7.35 31.30
N ALA A 200 -5.69 -7.16 32.04
CA ALA A 200 -6.75 -8.15 32.04
C ALA A 200 -7.27 -8.40 30.61
N ASP A 201 -7.74 -9.62 30.35
CA ASP A 201 -8.37 -9.94 29.07
C ASP A 201 -9.59 -9.03 28.84
N ASP A 202 -9.88 -8.74 27.57
CA ASP A 202 -10.98 -7.83 27.17
C ASP A 202 -10.78 -6.35 27.57
N LYS A 203 -9.57 -5.98 28.03
CA LYS A 203 -9.20 -4.58 28.27
C LYS A 203 -8.43 -3.99 27.10
N TYR A 204 -8.69 -2.73 26.82
CA TYR A 204 -8.05 -1.99 25.75
C TYR A 204 -6.83 -1.19 26.25
N VAL A 205 -5.90 -0.94 25.34
CA VAL A 205 -4.93 0.17 25.45
C VAL A 205 -5.39 1.30 24.55
N SER A 206 -5.09 2.55 24.90
CA SER A 206 -5.37 3.69 24.02
C SER A 206 -4.14 4.50 23.67
N VAL A 207 -4.23 5.19 22.53
CA VAL A 207 -3.32 6.25 22.09
C VAL A 207 -4.16 7.51 22.00
N THR A 208 -3.88 8.52 22.82
CA THR A 208 -4.75 9.71 22.95
C THR A 208 -4.17 10.95 22.29
N ASP A 209 -2.85 11.07 22.24
CA ASP A 209 -2.21 12.33 21.92
C ASP A 209 -1.66 12.38 20.49
N ILE A 210 -1.87 13.50 19.80
CA ILE A 210 -1.42 13.64 18.41
C ILE A 210 0.10 13.46 18.33
N GLY A 211 0.53 12.51 17.51
CA GLY A 211 1.94 12.15 17.33
C GLY A 211 2.36 10.89 18.12
N ASP A 212 1.56 10.46 19.09
CA ASP A 212 1.83 9.23 19.82
C ASP A 212 1.58 7.99 18.96
N PHE A 213 2.32 6.92 19.28
CA PHE A 213 2.20 5.66 18.58
C PHE A 213 2.43 4.45 19.49
N ILE A 214 1.85 3.33 19.06
CA ILE A 214 2.10 2.00 19.61
C ILE A 214 2.15 0.98 18.46
N GLU A 215 3.07 0.04 18.57
CA GLU A 215 3.18 -1.12 17.71
C GLU A 215 2.88 -2.37 18.52
N LEU A 216 1.84 -3.10 18.09
CA LEU A 216 1.39 -4.33 18.72
C LEU A 216 1.84 -5.53 17.88
N VAL A 217 2.39 -6.55 18.53
CA VAL A 217 2.81 -7.81 17.90
C VAL A 217 2.19 -8.97 18.66
N ALA A 218 1.53 -9.89 17.96
CA ALA A 218 0.93 -11.08 18.54
C ALA A 218 1.99 -12.03 19.12
N ASP A 219 1.79 -12.50 20.36
CA ASP A 219 2.76 -13.37 21.05
C ASP A 219 2.59 -14.87 20.72
N GLY A 220 1.47 -15.23 20.09
CA GLY A 220 1.13 -16.61 19.75
C GLY A 220 0.33 -17.37 20.83
N ASN A 221 0.03 -16.73 21.96
CA ASN A 221 -0.76 -17.27 23.06
C ASN A 221 -2.14 -16.62 23.20
N GLY A 222 -2.57 -15.87 22.19
CA GLY A 222 -3.84 -15.12 22.20
C GLY A 222 -3.70 -13.67 22.66
N ASP A 223 -2.48 -13.25 23.04
CA ASP A 223 -2.19 -11.93 23.58
C ASP A 223 -1.33 -11.08 22.62
N TRP A 224 -1.20 -9.80 22.97
CA TRP A 224 -0.44 -8.83 22.19
C TRP A 224 0.70 -8.23 23.02
N LEU A 225 1.87 -8.05 22.43
CA LEU A 225 3.00 -7.31 22.99
C LEU A 225 3.02 -5.89 22.41
N ALA A 226 3.11 -4.87 23.27
CA ALA A 226 3.54 -3.54 22.84
C ALA A 226 5.05 -3.54 22.56
N ALA A 227 5.43 -3.89 21.32
CA ALA A 227 6.81 -4.08 20.88
C ALA A 227 7.57 -2.76 20.75
N ALA A 228 6.86 -1.69 20.42
CA ALA A 228 7.36 -0.33 20.41
C ALA A 228 6.24 0.63 20.80
N SER A 229 6.61 1.68 21.51
CA SER A 229 5.76 2.85 21.70
C SER A 229 6.68 4.04 21.96
N ILE A 230 6.28 5.24 21.56
CA ILE A 230 6.92 6.41 22.17
C ILE A 230 6.51 6.42 23.64
N ASN A 231 7.51 6.40 24.50
CA ASN A 231 7.35 6.19 25.94
C ASN A 231 7.99 7.39 26.64
N GLY A 232 7.47 8.58 26.34
CA GLY A 232 8.26 9.80 26.43
C GLY A 232 7.53 11.08 26.83
N ALA A 233 6.47 11.03 27.66
CA ALA A 233 6.20 11.97 28.76
C ALA A 233 4.72 11.91 29.18
N ASP A 234 4.47 11.51 30.43
CA ASP A 234 3.23 11.77 31.19
C ASP A 234 1.95 11.02 30.73
N ALA A 235 1.04 10.75 31.68
CA ALA A 235 -0.36 10.26 31.64
C ALA A 235 -1.07 9.50 30.47
N ASP A 236 -0.55 9.38 29.23
CA ASP A 236 -1.44 9.30 28.04
C ASP A 236 -1.65 7.91 27.42
N ILE A 237 -0.95 6.88 27.90
CA ILE A 237 -1.40 5.48 27.71
C ILE A 237 -2.17 5.08 28.95
N THR A 238 -3.49 5.27 28.91
CA THR A 238 -4.38 4.78 29.96
C THR A 238 -4.42 3.26 29.89
N VAL A 239 -3.82 2.62 30.88
CA VAL A 239 -4.02 1.20 31.13
C VAL A 239 -5.29 1.07 31.97
N GLU A 240 -6.38 0.61 31.36
CA GLU A 240 -7.55 0.23 32.15
C GLU A 240 -7.17 -1.01 32.98
N THR A 241 -7.19 -0.88 34.31
CA THR A 241 -6.95 -1.99 35.25
C THR A 241 -8.15 -2.89 35.38
#